data_AF-A0A920TLP5-F1
#
_entry.id   AF-A0A920TLP5-F1
#
_cell.length_a   1.000
_cell.length_b   1.000
_cell.length_c   1.000
_cell.angle_alpha   90.00
_cell.angle_beta   90.00
_cell.angle_gamma   90.00
#
_symmetry.space_group_name_H-M   'P 1'
#
loop_
_entity.id
_entity.type
_entity.pdbx_description
1 polymer ?
#
loop_
_entity_poly.entity_id
_entity_poly.type
_entity_poly.pdbx_seq_one_letter_code
_entity_poly.pdbx_strand_id
1 'polypeptide(L)'
;MALENHWGLTRTPEGLLRIVNAIDSPWLGVLMDTGNFLEDPYGKLEQIAAQAVFVQAKTYYGGGEWYTLDLDYPRIAKNSQKG
;
A
#
# COMPACT_ATOMS: atom_id res chain seq x y z
N MET A 1 -13.25 3.82 6.97
CA MET A 1 -12.17 4.80 6.73
C MET A 1 -10.87 4.03 6.50
N ALA A 2 -9.93 4.59 5.73
CA ALA A 2 -8.69 3.90 5.39
C ALA A 2 -7.50 4.86 5.42
N LEU A 3 -6.40 4.47 6.08
CA LEU A 3 -5.15 5.23 6.13
C LEU A 3 -4.22 4.75 5.01
N GLU A 4 -3.77 5.68 4.17
CA GLU A 4 -2.94 5.37 3.00
C GLU A 4 -1.46 5.21 3.36
N ASN A 5 -0.80 4.23 2.74
CA ASN A 5 0.67 4.26 2.62
C ASN A 5 1.06 5.41 1.68
N HIS A 6 1.51 6.53 2.23
CA HIS A 6 1.95 7.69 1.47
C HIS A 6 3.27 8.21 2.05
N TRP A 7 3.86 9.23 1.44
CA TRP A 7 5.04 9.92 1.96
C TRP A 7 4.83 10.48 3.38
N GLY A 8 5.93 10.67 4.12
CA GLY A 8 5.87 11.12 5.50
C GLY A 8 5.70 9.96 6.49
N LEU A 9 4.76 10.10 7.42
CA LEU A 9 4.60 9.17 8.56
C LEU A 9 4.20 7.74 8.15
N THR A 10 3.56 7.57 6.99
CA THR A 10 3.13 6.26 6.47
C THR A 10 4.01 5.75 5.33
N ARG A 11 5.23 6.31 5.16
CA ARG A 11 6.16 5.94 4.06
C ARG A 11 6.66 4.50 4.15
N THR A 12 6.60 3.91 5.34
CA THR A 12 7.05 2.56 5.65
C THR A 12 5.88 1.72 6.16
N PRO A 13 5.81 0.41 5.86
CA PRO A 13 4.79 -0.49 6.44
C PRO A 13 4.72 -0.39 7.97
N GLU A 14 5.87 -0.33 8.64
CA GLU A 14 5.96 -0.29 10.11
C GLU A 14 5.32 0.98 10.68
N GLY A 15 5.60 2.13 10.06
CA GLY A 15 4.98 3.41 10.40
C GLY A 15 3.47 3.42 10.17
N LEU A 16 3.02 2.90 9.03
CA LEU A 16 1.59 2.79 8.70
C LEU A 16 0.85 1.89 9.71
N LEU A 17 1.35 0.67 9.91
CA LEU A 17 0.74 -0.32 10.81
C LEU A 17 0.80 0.14 12.26
N ARG A 18 1.83 0.88 12.69
CA ARG A 18 1.88 1.48 14.02
C ARG A 18 0.70 2.43 14.26
N ILE A 19 0.34 3.26 13.28
CA ILE A 19 -0.75 4.22 13.41
C ILE A 19 -2.10 3.50 13.38
N VAL A 20 -2.33 2.62 12.41
CA VAL A 20 -3.60 1.89 12.28
C VAL A 20 -3.85 1.02 13.52
N ASN A 21 -2.85 0.27 13.99
CA ASN A 21 -3.00 -0.61 15.15
C ASN A 21 -3.06 0.14 16.50
N ALA A 22 -2.71 1.43 16.54
CA ALA A 22 -2.85 2.23 17.77
C ALA A 22 -4.30 2.68 18.02
N ILE A 23 -5.20 2.51 17.04
CA ILE A 23 -6.60 2.92 17.12
C ILE A 23 -7.47 1.66 17.03
N ASP A 24 -8.06 1.26 18.15
CA ASP A 24 -8.97 0.11 18.22
C ASP A 24 -10.35 0.48 17.65
N SER A 25 -10.52 0.34 16.33
CA SER A 25 -11.78 0.62 15.66
C SER A 25 -11.99 -0.29 14.45
N PRO A 26 -13.15 -0.98 14.34
CA PRO A 26 -13.46 -1.80 13.16
C PRO A 26 -13.71 -0.95 11.90
N TRP A 27 -13.79 0.38 12.04
CA TRP A 27 -14.04 1.31 10.94
C TRP A 27 -12.76 1.87 10.33
N LEU A 28 -11.59 1.50 10.83
CA LEU A 28 -10.30 1.94 10.32
C LEU A 28 -9.52 0.75 9.76
N GLY A 29 -9.09 0.85 8.50
CA GLY A 29 -8.17 -0.09 7.86
C GLY A 29 -7.09 0.64 7.06
N VAL A 30 -6.42 -0.08 6.17
CA VAL A 30 -5.38 0.45 5.28
C VAL A 30 -5.94 0.73 3.88
N LEU A 31 -5.55 1.87 3.31
CA LEU A 31 -5.65 2.13 1.88
C LEU A 31 -4.31 1.76 1.27
N MET A 32 -4.28 0.67 0.51
CA MET A 32 -3.07 0.19 -0.14
C MET A 32 -2.93 0.82 -1.53
N ASP A 33 -2.08 1.83 -1.64
CA ASP A 33 -1.66 2.43 -2.90
C ASP A 33 -0.43 1.69 -3.44
N THR A 34 -0.56 1.12 -4.65
CA THR A 34 0.47 0.26 -5.25
C THR A 34 1.70 1.02 -5.72
N GLY A 35 1.63 2.36 -5.84
CA GLY A 35 2.72 3.19 -6.35
C GLY A 35 3.50 3.98 -5.29
N ASN A 36 3.03 4.05 -4.04
CA ASN A 36 3.66 4.90 -3.03
C ASN A 36 4.87 4.27 -2.32
N PHE A 37 5.12 2.96 -2.47
CA PHE A 37 6.37 2.34 -2.06
C PHE A 37 7.37 2.31 -3.21
N LEU A 38 8.35 3.21 -3.20
CA LEU A 38 9.30 3.39 -4.31
C LEU A 38 10.35 2.28 -4.41
N GLU A 39 10.81 1.79 -3.26
CA GLU A 39 11.86 0.78 -3.14
C GLU A 39 11.26 -0.50 -2.59
N ASP A 40 11.56 -1.63 -3.24
CA ASP A 40 11.09 -2.97 -2.88
C ASP A 40 9.57 -3.03 -2.58
N PRO A 41 8.70 -2.57 -3.52
CA PRO A 41 7.27 -2.40 -3.26
C PRO A 41 6.58 -3.70 -2.84
N TYR A 42 6.91 -4.83 -3.48
CA TYR A 42 6.15 -6.08 -3.29
C TYR A 42 6.18 -6.59 -1.85
N GLY A 43 7.34 -6.58 -1.20
CA GLY A 43 7.47 -7.01 0.20
C GLY A 43 6.76 -6.07 1.16
N LYS A 44 6.75 -4.76 0.85
CA LYS A 44 6.06 -3.74 1.64
C LYS A 44 4.55 -3.82 1.49
N LEU A 45 4.05 -4.08 0.27
CA LEU A 45 2.64 -4.31 -0.01
C LEU A 45 2.14 -5.59 0.68
N GLU A 46 2.93 -6.67 0.66
CA GLU A 46 2.55 -7.94 1.33
C GLU A 46 2.38 -7.76 2.85
N GLN A 47 3.20 -6.92 3.49
CA GLN A 47 3.08 -6.65 4.93
C GLN A 47 1.77 -5.95 5.32
N ILE A 48 1.23 -5.10 4.45
CA ILE A 48 0.03 -4.29 4.75
C ILE A 48 -1.26 -4.89 4.16
N ALA A 49 -1.14 -5.91 3.31
CA ALA A 49 -2.25 -6.50 2.57
C ALA A 49 -3.39 -7.01 3.47
N ALA A 50 -3.06 -7.65 4.60
CA ALA A 50 -4.06 -8.22 5.51
C ALA A 50 -4.96 -7.17 6.19
N GLN A 51 -4.54 -5.90 6.25
CA GLN A 51 -5.35 -4.81 6.79
C GLN A 51 -5.93 -3.91 5.69
N ALA A 52 -5.68 -4.22 4.41
CA ALA A 52 -6.12 -3.40 3.30
C ALA A 52 -7.63 -3.57 3.09
N VAL A 53 -8.37 -2.46 3.24
CA VAL A 53 -9.83 -2.40 2.99
C VAL A 53 -10.15 -1.67 1.68
N PHE A 54 -9.14 -1.04 1.07
CA PHE A 54 -9.23 -0.38 -0.22
C PHE A 54 -7.88 -0.43 -0.94
N VAL A 55 -7.87 -0.55 -2.27
CA VAL A 55 -6.65 -0.61 -3.08
C VAL A 55 -6.70 0.44 -4.18
N GLN A 56 -5.65 1.25 -4.28
CA GLN A 56 -5.39 2.13 -5.42
C GLN A 56 -4.37 1.47 -6.34
N ALA A 57 -4.85 0.95 -7.46
CA ALA A 57 -4.04 0.35 -8.51
C ALA A 57 -3.49 1.44 -9.46
N LYS A 58 -2.28 1.93 -9.21
CA LYS A 58 -1.59 2.91 -10.07
C LYS A 58 -0.94 2.29 -11.32
N THR A 59 -1.16 2.88 -12.48
CA THR A 59 -0.48 2.53 -13.72
C THR A 59 0.32 3.73 -14.23
N TYR A 60 1.42 3.47 -14.93
CA TYR A 60 2.36 4.52 -15.39
C TYR A 60 2.52 4.50 -16.91
N TYR A 61 1.42 4.36 -17.65
CA TYR A 61 1.45 4.45 -19.11
C TYR A 61 1.87 5.86 -19.54
N GLY A 62 2.99 5.97 -20.25
CA GLY A 62 3.57 7.27 -20.64
C GLY A 62 4.51 7.88 -19.59
N GLY A 63 4.81 7.15 -18.51
CA GLY A 63 5.68 7.61 -17.42
C GLY A 63 4.93 8.41 -16.35
N GLY A 64 5.56 8.56 -15.17
CA GLY A 64 5.06 9.41 -14.10
C GLY A 64 5.87 10.70 -13.96
N GLU A 65 5.21 11.75 -13.45
CA GLU A 65 5.79 13.09 -13.29
C GLU A 65 7.06 13.10 -12.42
N TRP A 66 7.03 12.34 -11.32
CA TRP A 66 8.13 12.30 -10.34
C TRP A 66 8.94 11.00 -10.43
N TYR A 67 8.28 9.89 -10.76
CA TYR A 67 8.88 8.57 -10.89
C TYR A 67 7.95 7.67 -11.72
N THR A 68 8.53 6.64 -12.32
CA THR A 68 7.80 5.60 -13.06
C THR A 68 8.12 4.26 -12.42
N LEU A 69 7.09 3.50 -12.04
CA LEU A 69 7.26 2.13 -11.54
C LEU A 69 6.76 1.14 -12.57
N ASP A 70 7.52 0.07 -12.73
CA ASP A 70 7.08 -1.13 -13.43
C ASP A 70 6.45 -2.10 -12.43
N LEU A 71 5.12 -2.09 -12.37
CA LEU A 71 4.33 -2.83 -11.37
C LEU A 71 3.73 -4.10 -11.97
N ASP A 72 4.12 -5.26 -11.42
CA ASP A 72 3.56 -6.57 -11.73
C ASP A 72 2.23 -6.76 -11.00
N TYR A 73 1.14 -6.41 -11.68
CA TYR A 73 -0.21 -6.56 -11.16
C TYR A 73 -0.63 -7.99 -10.84
N PRO A 74 -0.32 -9.01 -11.69
CA PRO A 74 -0.54 -10.40 -11.32
C PRO A 74 0.09 -10.78 -9.97
N ARG A 75 1.33 -10.34 -9.71
CA ARG A 75 2.00 -10.57 -8.42
C ARG A 75 1.33 -9.83 -7.27
N ILE A 76 0.98 -8.56 -7.46
CA ILE A 76 0.29 -7.75 -6.44
C ILE A 76 -1.07 -8.38 -6.09
N ALA A 77 -1.86 -8.77 -7.08
CA ALA A 77 -3.16 -9.42 -6.87
C ALA A 77 -3.05 -10.73 -6.08
N LYS A 78 -2.03 -11.54 -6.39
CA LYS A 78 -1.76 -12.78 -5.64
C LYS A 78 -1.46 -12.53 -4.16
N ASN A 79 -0.79 -11.43 -3.84
CA ASN A 79 -0.48 -11.07 -2.46
C ASN A 79 -1.72 -10.53 -1.72
N SER A 80 -2.57 -9.75 -2.39
CA SER A 80 -3.81 -9.20 -1.82
C SER A 80 -4.87 -10.25 -1.49
N GLN A 81 -4.80 -11.45 -2.09
CA GLN A 81 -5.76 -12.54 -1.86
C GLN A 81 -5.40 -13.46 -0.69
N LYS A 82 -4.27 -13.21 0.00
CA LYS A 82 -3.80 -14.04 1.12
C LYS A 82 -4.31 -13.57 2.50
N GLY A 83 -5.09 -12.48 2.54
CA GLY A 83 -5.66 -11.91 3.76
C GLY A 83 -6.99 -12.53 4.15
#